data_AF-A0A2M8DR66-F1
#
_entry.id   AF-A0A2M8DR66-F1
#
_cell.length_a   1.000
_cell.length_b   1.000
_cell.length_c   1.000
_cell.angle_alpha   90.00
_cell.angle_beta   90.00
_cell.angle_gamma   90.00
#
_symmetry.space_group_name_H-M   'P 1'
#
loop_
_entity.id
_entity.type
_entity.pdbx_description
1 polymer ?
#
loop_
_entity_poly.entity_id
_entity_poly.type
_entity_poly.pdbx_seq_one_letter_code
_entity_poly.pdbx_strand_id
1 'polypeptide(L)'
;MFSFFLFYVLPFLVSLILAFLLTALIRWWAIKRDIVDRPAPRKVHSKPIPLLGGLAVYLAFVLTLLIFWSRLLDGIIQPKYIVGIILGGLLLMIGGYLDDRYQLSPKKQILFPIAACIVVIVSGVGIKFITNPLGGYLHFDTWQILLFWWQGMPYYFTVWADLFT
;
A
#
# COMPACT_ATOMS: atom_id res chain seq x y z
N MET A 1 -11.69 -27.84 3.53
CA MET A 1 -11.09 -27.28 4.77
C MET A 1 -9.58 -27.05 4.64
N PHE A 2 -8.78 -28.04 4.22
CA PHE A 2 -7.32 -27.89 4.08
C PHE A 2 -6.88 -26.80 3.10
N SER A 3 -7.58 -26.65 1.97
CA SER A 3 -7.26 -25.62 0.96
C SER A 3 -7.52 -24.19 1.46
N PHE A 4 -8.58 -23.97 2.25
CA PHE A 4 -8.86 -22.68 2.89
C PHE A 4 -7.75 -22.28 3.88
N PHE A 5 -7.27 -23.23 4.68
CA PHE A 5 -6.19 -23.00 5.64
C PHE A 5 -4.90 -22.54 4.93
N LEU A 6 -4.50 -23.24 3.86
CA LEU A 6 -3.31 -22.90 3.08
C LEU A 6 -3.43 -21.56 2.33
N PHE A 7 -4.64 -21.17 1.95
CA PHE A 7 -4.87 -19.96 1.17
C PHE A 7 -4.94 -18.70 2.03
N TYR A 8 -5.51 -18.77 3.24
CA TYR A 8 -5.73 -17.59 4.08
C TYR A 8 -4.87 -17.59 5.35
N VAL A 9 -4.81 -18.71 6.06
CA VAL A 9 -4.12 -18.78 7.37
C VAL A 9 -2.62 -18.75 7.18
N LEU A 10 -2.09 -19.41 6.15
CA LEU A 10 -0.66 -19.44 5.91
C LEU A 10 -0.07 -18.06 5.56
N PRO A 11 -0.61 -17.28 4.60
CA PRO A 11 -0.14 -15.90 4.37
C PRO A 11 -0.29 -15.01 5.61
N PHE A 12 -1.38 -15.17 6.38
CA PHE A 12 -1.57 -14.44 7.62
C PHE A 12 -0.45 -14.73 8.63
N LEU A 13 -0.17 -16.01 8.92
CA LEU A 13 0.90 -16.39 9.85
C LEU A 13 2.28 -15.93 9.37
N VAL A 14 2.57 -16.03 8.07
CA VAL A 14 3.82 -15.53 7.50
C VAL A 14 3.92 -14.01 7.66
N SER A 15 2.86 -13.27 7.35
CA SER A 15 2.84 -11.81 7.51
C SER A 15 3.04 -11.39 8.98
N LEU A 16 2.44 -12.13 9.92
CA LEU A 16 2.57 -11.90 11.36
C LEU A 16 4.02 -12.09 11.83
N ILE A 17 4.63 -13.21 11.43
CA ILE A 17 6.03 -13.52 11.77
C ILE A 17 6.97 -12.48 11.15
N LEU A 18 6.78 -12.16 9.87
CA LEU A 18 7.57 -11.14 9.18
C LEU A 18 7.43 -9.77 9.84
N ALA A 19 6.22 -9.34 10.17
CA ALA A 19 5.98 -8.07 10.86
C ALA A 19 6.68 -8.03 12.23
N PHE A 20 6.60 -9.11 13.01
CA PHE A 20 7.30 -9.21 14.30
C PHE A 20 8.83 -9.09 14.15
N LEU A 21 9.42 -9.89 13.25
CA LEU A 21 10.87 -9.91 13.02
C LEU A 21 11.38 -8.60 12.43
N LEU A 22 10.69 -8.05 11.43
CA LEU A 22 11.06 -6.80 10.78
C LEU A 22 10.89 -5.61 11.71
N THR A 23 9.88 -5.60 12.57
CA THR A 23 9.72 -4.54 13.58
C THR A 23 10.89 -4.53 14.56
N ALA A 24 11.33 -5.70 15.03
CA ALA A 24 12.51 -5.82 15.89
C ALA A 24 13.78 -5.35 15.17
N LEU A 25 13.98 -5.78 13.91
CA LEU A 25 15.13 -5.41 13.09
C LEU A 25 15.19 -3.90 12.81
N ILE A 26 14.07 -3.32 12.38
CA ILE A 26 13.98 -1.89 12.06
C ILE A 26 14.12 -1.04 13.32
N ARG A 27 13.54 -1.47 14.45
CA ARG A 27 13.78 -0.83 15.74
C ARG A 27 15.26 -0.78 16.07
N TRP A 28 15.97 -1.90 15.98
CA TRP A 28 17.40 -1.94 16.25
C TRP A 28 18.18 -1.02 15.31
N TRP A 29 17.85 -1.04 14.02
CA TRP A 29 18.50 -0.21 13.01
C TRP A 29 18.23 1.29 13.20
N ALA A 30 16.99 1.67 13.52
CA ALA A 30 16.57 3.04 13.77
C ALA A 30 17.30 3.63 14.99
N ILE A 31 17.40 2.87 16.09
CA ILE A 31 18.16 3.28 17.28
C ILE A 31 19.65 3.46 16.93
N LYS A 32 20.24 2.50 16.19
CA LYS A 32 21.66 2.56 15.79
C LYS A 32 21.97 3.77 14.89
N ARG A 33 21.00 4.22 14.10
CA ARG A 33 21.12 5.36 13.18
C ARG A 33 20.62 6.69 13.78
N ASP A 34 20.24 6.71 15.05
CA ASP A 34 19.63 7.87 15.73
C ASP A 34 18.39 8.41 15.00
N ILE A 35 17.66 7.53 14.31
CA ILE A 35 16.37 7.81 13.67
C ILE A 35 15.28 7.61 14.72
N VAL A 36 15.28 8.48 15.72
CA VAL A 36 14.42 8.38 16.91
C VAL A 36 13.71 9.70 17.17
N ASP A 37 12.45 9.60 17.62
CA ASP A 37 11.72 10.71 18.17
C ASP A 37 12.12 10.96 19.63
N ARG A 38 12.58 12.17 19.94
CA ARG A 38 13.08 12.52 21.28
C ARG A 38 11.95 13.10 22.16
N PRO A 39 12.01 12.87 23.48
CA PRO A 39 11.07 13.48 24.43
C PRO A 39 11.02 14.99 24.27
N ALA A 40 9.81 15.55 24.28
CA ALA A 40 9.57 16.99 24.22
C ALA A 40 8.43 17.36 25.18
N PRO A 41 8.28 18.63 25.60
CA PRO A 41 7.28 19.03 26.60
C PRO A 41 5.83 18.67 26.27
N ARG A 42 5.53 18.48 24.97
CA ARG A 42 4.20 18.08 24.46
C ARG A 42 4.06 16.57 24.23
N LYS A 43 5.06 15.75 24.55
CA LYS A 43 5.09 14.30 24.28
C LYS A 43 5.03 13.51 25.58
N VAL A 44 4.22 12.46 25.59
CA VAL A 44 3.99 11.58 26.76
C VAL A 44 5.14 10.61 27.04
N HIS A 45 6.10 10.47 26.12
CA HIS A 45 7.21 9.53 26.25
C HIS A 45 8.44 10.18 26.87
N SER A 46 9.06 9.47 27.82
CA SER A 46 10.29 9.91 28.50
C SER A 46 11.56 9.32 27.89
N LYS A 47 11.43 8.41 26.91
CA LYS A 47 12.56 7.73 26.24
C LYS A 47 12.44 7.92 24.73
N PRO A 48 13.56 8.00 23.99
CA PRO A 48 13.52 8.08 22.53
C PRO A 48 12.79 6.88 21.92
N ILE A 49 11.84 7.15 21.03
CA ILE A 49 11.04 6.13 20.33
C ILE A 49 11.57 6.01 18.90
N PRO A 50 11.90 4.81 18.40
CA PRO A 50 12.33 4.63 17.02
C PRO A 50 11.25 5.07 16.03
N LEU A 51 11.64 5.89 15.06
CA LEU A 51 10.84 6.19 13.89
C LEU A 51 10.95 5.03 12.89
N LEU A 52 10.06 4.94 11.89
CA LEU A 52 10.00 3.88 10.86
C LEU A 52 9.19 2.60 11.19
N GLY A 53 8.29 2.64 12.18
CA GLY A 53 7.37 1.50 12.42
C GLY A 53 6.55 1.11 11.18
N GLY A 54 6.09 2.11 10.41
CA GLY A 54 5.37 1.89 9.15
C GLY A 54 6.18 1.12 8.11
N LEU A 55 7.50 1.37 8.02
CA LEU A 55 8.39 0.66 7.09
C LEU A 55 8.43 -0.83 7.40
N ALA A 56 8.38 -1.23 8.67
CA ALA A 56 8.38 -2.63 9.06
C ALA A 56 7.14 -3.36 8.60
N VAL A 57 5.97 -2.74 8.80
CA VAL A 57 4.69 -3.29 8.35
C VAL A 57 4.62 -3.35 6.83
N TYR A 58 5.06 -2.28 6.15
CA TYR A 58 5.10 -2.23 4.69
C TYR A 58 6.00 -3.33 4.10
N LEU A 59 7.20 -3.52 4.63
CA LEU A 59 8.10 -4.59 4.16
C LEU A 59 7.51 -5.98 4.43
N ALA A 60 6.88 -6.20 5.59
CA ALA A 60 6.20 -7.47 5.87
C ALA A 60 5.10 -7.74 4.84
N PHE A 61 4.27 -6.73 4.55
CA PHE A 61 3.23 -6.80 3.54
C PHE A 61 3.77 -7.12 2.13
N VAL A 62 4.78 -6.39 1.68
CA VAL A 62 5.40 -6.60 0.35
C VAL A 62 6.02 -7.99 0.25
N LEU A 63 6.76 -8.42 1.27
CA LEU A 63 7.38 -9.75 1.27
C LEU A 63 6.34 -10.86 1.26
N THR A 64 5.27 -10.75 2.06
CA THR A 64 4.16 -11.72 2.00
C THR A 64 3.53 -11.73 0.60
N LEU A 65 3.24 -10.57 0.01
CA LEU A 65 2.71 -10.49 -1.35
C LEU A 65 3.62 -11.19 -2.37
N LEU A 66 4.94 -11.00 -2.29
CA LEU A 66 5.91 -11.61 -3.21
C LEU A 66 6.02 -13.13 -3.01
N ILE A 67 6.03 -13.61 -1.76
CA ILE A 67 6.12 -15.05 -1.45
C ILE A 67 4.88 -15.79 -1.95
N PHE A 68 3.69 -15.18 -1.79
CA PHE A 68 2.41 -15.79 -2.16
C PHE A 68 1.86 -15.33 -3.51
N TRP A 69 2.67 -14.60 -4.28
CA TRP A 69 2.27 -13.97 -5.54
C TRP A 69 1.60 -14.94 -6.52
N SER A 70 2.19 -16.12 -6.72
CA SER A 70 1.67 -17.13 -7.65
C SER A 70 0.31 -17.68 -7.24
N ARG A 71 -0.03 -17.68 -5.95
CA ARG A 71 -1.33 -18.13 -5.42
C ARG A 71 -2.37 -17.00 -5.40
N LEU A 72 -1.93 -15.74 -5.34
CA LEU A 72 -2.80 -14.57 -5.44
C LEU A 72 -3.29 -14.34 -6.88
N LEU A 73 -2.46 -14.71 -7.86
CA LEU A 73 -2.73 -14.53 -9.27
C LEU A 73 -3.44 -15.73 -9.92
N ASP A 74 -4.46 -16.30 -9.30
CA ASP A 74 -5.29 -17.39 -9.86
C ASP A 74 -6.12 -16.95 -11.12
N GLY A 75 -5.57 -16.07 -11.97
CA GLY A 75 -6.18 -15.48 -13.16
C GLY A 75 -7.07 -14.27 -12.89
N ILE A 76 -7.46 -14.05 -11.63
CA ILE A 76 -8.42 -13.00 -11.25
C ILE A 76 -7.75 -11.63 -11.10
N ILE A 77 -6.61 -11.58 -10.41
CA ILE A 77 -5.86 -10.35 -10.16
C ILE A 77 -4.78 -10.21 -11.22
N GLN A 78 -4.67 -9.03 -11.85
CA GLN A 78 -3.61 -8.77 -12.82
C GLN A 78 -2.32 -8.33 -12.12
N PRO A 79 -1.14 -8.74 -12.60
CA PRO A 79 0.16 -8.31 -12.07
C PRO A 79 0.28 -6.79 -11.88
N LYS A 80 -0.25 -6.00 -12.82
CA LYS A 80 -0.21 -4.54 -12.78
C LYS A 80 -0.88 -3.94 -11.56
N TYR A 81 -1.94 -4.57 -11.03
CA TYR A 81 -2.65 -4.11 -9.85
C TYR A 81 -1.77 -4.22 -8.60
N ILE A 82 -1.10 -5.36 -8.43
CA ILE A 82 -0.24 -5.57 -7.27
C ILE A 82 0.99 -4.67 -7.34
N VAL A 83 1.58 -4.51 -8.52
CA VAL A 83 2.68 -3.53 -8.73
C VAL A 83 2.22 -2.12 -8.38
N GLY A 84 1.01 -1.72 -8.80
CA GLY A 84 0.41 -0.43 -8.45
C GLY A 84 0.26 -0.23 -6.95
N ILE A 85 -0.23 -1.24 -6.22
CA ILE A 85 -0.38 -1.19 -4.76
C ILE A 85 0.99 -1.08 -4.07
N ILE A 86 1.99 -1.83 -4.52
CA ILE A 86 3.35 -1.77 -3.97
C ILE A 86 3.94 -0.38 -4.20
N LEU A 87 3.88 0.15 -5.42
CA LEU A 87 4.43 1.47 -5.74
C LEU A 87 3.67 2.61 -5.04
N GLY A 88 2.35 2.54 -4.95
CA GLY A 88 1.53 3.49 -4.20
C GLY A 88 1.87 3.47 -2.70
N GLY A 89 1.98 2.28 -2.10
CA GLY A 89 2.42 2.12 -0.71
C GLY A 89 3.84 2.63 -0.47
N LEU A 90 4.75 2.42 -1.42
CA LEU A 90 6.11 2.96 -1.35
C LEU A 90 6.13 4.48 -1.33
N LEU A 91 5.32 5.13 -2.17
CA LEU A 91 5.20 6.59 -2.20
C LEU A 91 4.69 7.14 -0.87
N LEU A 92 3.68 6.49 -0.28
CA LEU A 92 3.18 6.84 1.05
C LEU A 92 4.27 6.66 2.13
N MET A 93 5.10 5.61 2.02
CA MET A 93 6.20 5.39 2.95
C MET A 93 7.32 6.41 2.83
N ILE A 94 7.68 6.78 1.60
CA ILE A 94 8.62 7.87 1.35
C ILE A 94 8.06 9.18 1.90
N GLY A 95 6.80 9.48 1.64
CA GLY A 95 6.13 10.68 2.14
C GLY A 95 6.10 10.75 3.66
N GLY A 96 5.68 9.68 4.34
CA GLY A 96 5.65 9.60 5.80
C GLY A 96 7.03 9.76 6.43
N TYR A 97 8.06 9.09 5.87
CA TYR A 97 9.43 9.25 6.35
C TYR A 97 9.97 10.68 6.16
N LEU A 98 9.72 11.29 5.00
CA LEU A 98 10.17 12.65 4.74
C LEU A 98 9.44 13.66 5.63
N ASP A 99 8.16 13.45 5.90
CA ASP A 99 7.38 14.27 6.83
C ASP A 99 7.91 14.18 8.27
N ASP A 100 8.14 12.96 8.76
CA ASP A 100 8.72 12.72 10.10
C ASP A 100 10.10 13.39 10.25
N ARG A 101 10.93 13.34 9.21
CA ARG A 101 12.31 13.84 9.25
C ARG A 101 12.41 15.35 9.04
N TYR A 102 11.61 15.91 8.14
CA TYR A 102 11.77 17.29 7.68
C TYR A 102 10.60 18.21 8.08
N GLN A 103 9.56 17.69 8.75
CA GLN A 103 8.35 18.44 9.12
C GLN A 103 7.80 19.23 7.93
N LEU A 104 7.39 18.49 6.90
CA LEU A 104 7.05 19.11 5.62
C LEU A 104 5.85 20.05 5.76
N SER A 105 5.84 21.14 4.99
CA SER A 105 4.65 21.98 4.90
C SER A 105 3.49 21.17 4.30
N PRO A 106 2.23 21.43 4.67
CA PRO A 106 1.06 20.66 4.18
C PRO A 106 1.00 20.52 2.65
N LYS A 107 1.40 21.57 1.92
CA LYS A 107 1.47 21.57 0.45
C LYS A 107 2.45 20.54 -0.13
N LYS A 108 3.56 20.26 0.57
CA LYS A 108 4.56 19.27 0.14
C LYS A 108 4.15 17.86 0.57
N GLN A 109 3.50 17.74 1.73
CA GLN A 109 3.03 16.46 2.26
C GLN A 109 1.96 15.83 1.34
N ILE A 110 1.05 16.63 0.78
CA ILE A 110 -0.05 16.13 -0.06
C ILE A 110 0.41 15.58 -1.43
N LEU A 111 1.63 15.91 -1.88
CA LEU A 111 2.15 15.37 -3.15
C LEU A 111 2.30 13.85 -3.11
N PHE A 112 2.63 13.26 -1.97
CA PHE A 112 2.86 11.81 -1.88
C PHE A 112 1.56 10.99 -1.97
N PRO A 113 0.48 11.33 -1.24
CA PRO A 113 -0.83 10.71 -1.45
C PRO A 113 -1.35 10.91 -2.87
N ILE A 114 -1.24 12.11 -3.45
CA ILE A 114 -1.68 12.36 -4.84
C ILE A 114 -0.92 11.46 -5.82
N ALA A 115 0.41 11.38 -5.69
CA ALA A 115 1.21 10.50 -6.53
C ALA A 115 0.84 9.02 -6.33
N ALA A 116 0.57 8.59 -5.10
CA ALA A 116 0.12 7.24 -4.80
C ALA A 116 -1.23 6.92 -5.46
N CYS A 117 -2.21 7.83 -5.37
CA CYS A 117 -3.50 7.70 -6.03
C CYS A 117 -3.33 7.58 -7.55
N ILE A 118 -2.53 8.45 -8.17
CA ILE A 118 -2.25 8.40 -9.61
C ILE A 118 -1.68 7.04 -10.02
N VAL A 119 -0.72 6.50 -9.26
CA VAL A 119 -0.12 5.18 -9.55
C VAL A 119 -1.14 4.05 -9.47
N VAL A 120 -2.02 4.08 -8.45
CA VAL A 120 -3.07 3.06 -8.25
C VAL A 120 -4.12 3.14 -9.37
N ILE A 121 -4.59 4.35 -9.69
CA ILE A 121 -5.53 4.64 -10.78
C ILE A 121 -4.97 4.18 -12.12
N VAL A 122 -3.75 4.60 -12.46
CA VAL A 122 -3.10 4.22 -13.72
C VAL A 122 -2.98 2.71 -13.82
N SER A 123 -2.68 2.03 -12.72
CA SER A 123 -2.60 0.57 -12.68
C SER A 123 -3.95 -0.12 -12.98
N GLY A 124 -5.07 0.61 -12.98
CA GLY A 124 -6.41 0.12 -13.26
C GLY A 124 -7.09 -0.51 -12.04
N VAL A 125 -6.58 -0.22 -10.85
CA VAL A 125 -7.26 -0.56 -9.59
C VAL A 125 -8.36 0.49 -9.38
N GLY A 126 -9.61 0.05 -9.29
CA GLY A 126 -10.74 0.95 -9.10
C GLY A 126 -12.07 0.20 -9.07
N ILE A 127 -13.12 0.88 -8.64
CA ILE A 127 -14.46 0.31 -8.51
C ILE A 127 -15.13 0.30 -9.88
N LYS A 128 -15.18 -0.86 -10.55
CA LYS A 128 -15.82 -0.99 -11.86
C LYS A 128 -17.34 -0.92 -11.80
N PHE A 129 -17.93 -1.49 -10.76
CA PHE A 129 -19.37 -1.49 -10.54
C PHE A 129 -19.69 -1.51 -9.05
N ILE A 130 -20.86 -0.99 -8.70
CA ILE A 130 -21.44 -1.09 -7.36
C ILE A 130 -22.74 -1.88 -7.45
N THR A 131 -22.92 -2.84 -6.56
CA THR A 131 -24.16 -3.61 -6.47
C THR A 131 -25.27 -2.72 -5.90
N ASN A 132 -26.39 -2.61 -6.62
CA ASN A 132 -27.55 -1.88 -6.14
C ASN A 132 -28.36 -2.76 -5.16
N PRO A 133 -28.62 -2.33 -3.91
CA PRO A 133 -29.41 -3.10 -2.96
C PRO A 133 -30.86 -3.34 -3.41
N LEU A 134 -31.37 -2.56 -4.37
CA LEU A 134 -32.68 -2.77 -5.02
C LEU A 134 -32.63 -3.70 -6.24
N GLY A 135 -31.45 -4.22 -6.59
CA GLY A 135 -31.22 -5.11 -7.74
C GLY A 135 -30.40 -4.46 -8.86
N GLY A 136 -29.60 -5.27 -9.55
CA GLY A 136 -28.75 -4.86 -10.68
C GLY A 136 -27.38 -4.29 -10.27
N TYR A 137 -26.65 -3.78 -11.26
CA TYR A 137 -25.30 -3.21 -11.11
C TYR A 137 -25.26 -1.79 -11.66
N LEU A 138 -24.67 -0.87 -10.89
CA LEU A 138 -24.30 0.46 -11.35
C LEU A 138 -22.88 0.37 -11.92
N HIS A 139 -22.75 0.49 -13.23
CA HIS A 139 -21.48 0.42 -13.95
C HIS A 139 -20.79 1.78 -13.99
N PHE A 140 -19.56 1.84 -13.47
CA PHE A 140 -18.70 3.01 -13.47
C PHE A 140 -17.57 2.90 -14.52
N ASP A 141 -17.46 1.74 -15.17
CA ASP A 141 -16.45 1.42 -16.18
C ASP A 141 -16.85 1.81 -17.62
N THR A 142 -17.93 2.58 -17.76
CA THR A 142 -18.51 2.94 -19.07
C THR A 142 -17.70 3.98 -19.83
N TRP A 143 -17.00 4.88 -19.13
CA TRP A 143 -16.18 5.93 -19.75
C TRP A 143 -14.71 5.74 -19.43
N GLN A 144 -14.00 5.09 -20.36
CA GLN A 144 -12.57 4.81 -20.26
C GLN A 144 -11.79 5.62 -21.28
N ILE A 145 -10.69 6.23 -20.82
CA ILE A 145 -9.72 6.94 -21.63
C ILE A 145 -8.43 6.13 -21.57
N LEU A 146 -8.00 5.59 -22.72
CA LEU A 146 -6.72 4.88 -22.82
C LEU A 146 -5.57 5.88 -22.60
N LEU A 147 -4.73 5.60 -21.61
CA LEU A 147 -3.55 6.42 -21.31
C LEU A 147 -2.35 5.96 -22.15
N PHE A 148 -1.97 4.68 -21.99
CA PHE A 148 -0.84 4.10 -22.71
C PHE A 148 -0.89 2.56 -22.68
N TRP A 149 0.00 1.94 -23.45
CA TRP A 149 0.24 0.50 -23.46
C TRP A 149 1.59 0.20 -22.81
N TRP A 150 1.64 -0.83 -21.98
CA TRP A 150 2.89 -1.32 -21.42
C TRP A 150 2.92 -2.85 -21.42
N GLN A 151 3.94 -3.43 -22.05
CA GLN A 151 4.11 -4.89 -22.21
C GLN A 151 2.84 -5.61 -22.71
N GLY A 152 2.14 -5.01 -23.68
CA GLY A 152 0.90 -5.58 -24.24
C GLY A 152 -0.33 -5.45 -23.34
N MET A 153 -0.23 -4.82 -22.16
CA MET A 153 -1.37 -4.49 -21.32
C MET A 153 -1.78 -3.02 -21.48
N PRO A 154 -3.07 -2.72 -21.68
CA PRO A 154 -3.57 -1.35 -21.72
C PRO A 154 -3.78 -0.79 -20.30
N TYR A 155 -3.51 0.51 -20.17
CA TYR A 155 -3.69 1.31 -18.96
C TYR A 155 -4.74 2.38 -19.23
N TYR A 156 -5.79 2.42 -18.41
CA TYR A 156 -6.96 3.27 -18.62
C TYR A 156 -7.15 4.21 -17.45
N PHE A 157 -7.65 5.41 -17.74
CA PHE A 157 -8.31 6.28 -16.79
C PHE A 157 -9.83 6.13 -16.98
N THR A 158 -10.52 5.70 -15.93
CA THR A 158 -11.96 5.48 -15.92
C THR A 158 -12.62 6.62 -15.15
N VAL A 159 -13.27 7.55 -15.87
CA VAL A 159 -13.70 8.84 -15.30
C VAL A 159 -14.52 8.66 -14.04
N TRP A 160 -15.52 7.78 -14.07
CA TRP A 160 -16.41 7.60 -12.93
C TRP A 160 -15.82 6.69 -11.84
N ALA A 161 -15.10 5.63 -12.20
CA ALA A 161 -14.51 4.73 -11.20
C ALA A 161 -13.35 5.40 -10.44
N ASP A 162 -12.53 6.17 -11.13
CA ASP A 162 -11.29 6.75 -10.58
C ASP A 162 -11.58 8.00 -9.74
N LEU A 163 -12.76 8.63 -9.89
CA LEU A 163 -13.22 9.69 -8.98
C LEU A 163 -13.52 9.16 -7.56
N PHE A 164 -13.82 7.87 -7.42
CA PHE A 164 -14.15 7.23 -6.15
C PHE A 164 -13.01 6.35 -5.60
N THR A 165 -11.86 6.32 -6.28
CA THR A 165 -10.69 5.51 -5.93
C THR A 165 -9.64 6.37 -5.22
#